data_AF-A0A352WUJ2-F1
#
_entry.id   AF-A0A352WUJ2-F1
#
_cell.length_a   1.000
_cell.length_b   1.000
_cell.length_c   1.000
_cell.angle_alpha   90.00
_cell.angle_beta   90.00
_cell.angle_gamma   90.00
#
_symmetry.space_group_name_H-M   'P 1'
#
loop_
_entity.id
_entity.type
_entity.pdbx_description
1 polymer ?
#
loop_
_entity_poly.entity_id
_entity_poly.type
_entity_poly.pdbx_seq_one_letter_code
_entity_poly.pdbx_strand_id
1 'polypeptide(L)'
;MKRTCIRTLSFLLTALMLMALLPVGMLAVFALDEMTPGNTVYLDGTNGSDSNDGSSGKPVKTLAKAIALLEAGDKSTTGYVYFVKNYTHNIVSADKETDFDPAHTRHIVYTSDPSNVKTMTVETGNTAPVSAAWINRHFGATVHVWYRNPVTFDALNVFFTADQTIPLTFSTDYKATVTLQGGGTGTYTFKANEPFYASYVFAKEGDAVKANPVGDQLMRNVIQLRHFSNGT
;
A
#
# COMPACT_ATOMS: atom_id res chain seq x y z
N MET A 1 62.51 -6.32 -27.01
CA MET A 1 61.08 -6.12 -27.36
C MET A 1 60.22 -7.40 -27.42
N LYS A 2 60.75 -8.63 -27.56
CA LYS A 2 59.91 -9.85 -27.70
C LYS A 2 59.30 -10.41 -26.40
N ARG A 3 59.91 -10.16 -25.22
CA ARG A 3 59.42 -10.72 -23.93
C ARG A 3 58.19 -9.99 -23.36
N THR A 4 58.02 -8.70 -23.65
CA THR A 4 56.92 -7.90 -23.11
C THR A 4 55.59 -8.22 -23.80
N CYS A 5 55.63 -8.42 -25.13
CA CYS A 5 54.46 -8.75 -25.95
C CYS A 5 53.83 -10.11 -25.58
N ILE A 6 54.66 -11.11 -25.23
CA ILE A 6 54.20 -12.43 -24.80
C ILE A 6 53.52 -12.35 -23.42
N ARG A 7 54.06 -11.55 -22.48
CA ARG A 7 53.48 -11.39 -21.14
C ARG A 7 52.12 -10.68 -21.18
N THR A 8 51.96 -9.66 -22.03
CA THR A 8 50.67 -9.01 -22.24
C THR A 8 49.66 -9.94 -22.91
N LEU A 9 50.09 -10.76 -23.87
CA LEU A 9 49.21 -11.71 -24.55
C LEU A 9 48.76 -12.84 -23.61
N SER A 10 49.67 -13.38 -22.80
CA SER A 10 49.34 -14.39 -21.78
C SER A 10 48.40 -13.84 -20.72
N PHE A 11 48.60 -12.60 -20.26
CA PHE A 11 47.72 -11.96 -19.28
C PHE A 11 46.30 -11.77 -19.83
N LEU A 12 46.18 -11.31 -21.09
CA LEU A 12 44.90 -11.14 -21.77
C LEU A 12 44.16 -12.49 -21.93
N LEU A 13 44.89 -13.55 -22.28
CA LEU A 13 44.31 -14.87 -22.47
C LEU A 13 43.82 -15.49 -21.16
N THR A 14 44.58 -15.33 -20.06
CA THR A 14 44.12 -15.74 -18.72
C THR A 14 42.94 -14.94 -18.22
N ALA A 15 42.87 -13.63 -18.51
CA ALA A 15 41.71 -12.81 -18.15
C ALA A 15 40.45 -13.24 -18.91
N LEU A 16 40.58 -13.59 -20.20
CA LEU A 16 39.50 -14.13 -21.02
C LEU A 16 39.01 -15.49 -20.53
N MET A 17 39.93 -16.39 -20.16
CA MET A 17 39.57 -17.70 -19.60
C MET A 17 38.92 -17.59 -18.22
N LEU A 18 39.34 -16.62 -17.39
CA LEU A 18 38.72 -16.35 -16.09
C LEU A 18 37.31 -15.76 -16.26
N MET A 19 37.07 -14.92 -17.27
CA MET A 19 35.73 -14.42 -17.60
C MET A 19 34.81 -15.52 -18.16
N ALA A 20 35.34 -16.52 -18.88
CA ALA A 20 34.57 -17.66 -19.36
C ALA A 20 34.20 -18.68 -18.23
N LEU A 21 34.90 -18.61 -17.10
CA LEU A 21 34.63 -19.41 -15.89
C LEU A 21 33.63 -18.74 -14.94
N LEU A 22 33.28 -17.48 -15.19
CA LEU A 22 32.14 -16.88 -14.50
C LEU A 22 30.89 -17.68 -14.91
N PRO A 23 30.10 -18.20 -13.96
CA PRO A 23 28.85 -18.85 -14.29
C PRO A 23 28.06 -17.92 -15.20
N VAL A 24 27.56 -18.42 -16.33
CA VAL A 24 26.70 -17.64 -17.25
C VAL A 24 25.51 -17.00 -16.51
N GLY A 25 25.16 -17.52 -15.32
CA GLY A 25 24.16 -16.97 -14.40
C GLY A 25 24.64 -15.93 -13.37
N MET A 26 25.93 -15.61 -13.22
CA MET A 26 26.41 -14.60 -12.26
C MET A 26 26.27 -13.16 -12.80
N LEU A 27 26.13 -13.00 -14.12
CA LEU A 27 25.78 -11.74 -14.78
C LEU A 27 24.29 -11.62 -15.11
N ALA A 28 23.45 -12.57 -14.68
CA ALA A 28 22.03 -12.32 -14.53
C ALA A 28 21.82 -11.38 -13.32
N VAL A 29 22.28 -10.13 -13.46
CA VAL A 29 21.50 -9.01 -12.93
C VAL A 29 20.08 -9.30 -13.39
N PHE A 30 19.11 -9.30 -12.47
CA PHE A 30 17.70 -9.45 -12.77
C PHE A 30 17.27 -8.30 -13.71
N ALA A 31 17.63 -8.41 -14.98
CA ALA A 31 17.28 -7.48 -16.02
C ALA A 31 15.79 -7.71 -16.23
N LEU A 32 15.01 -6.68 -15.93
CA LEU A 32 13.57 -6.69 -16.21
C LEU A 32 13.40 -6.90 -17.71
N ASP A 33 12.44 -7.76 -18.10
CA ASP A 33 12.05 -7.88 -19.51
C ASP A 33 11.60 -6.52 -20.05
N GLU A 34 11.90 -6.18 -21.30
CA GLU A 34 11.46 -4.90 -21.87
C GLU A 34 9.93 -4.75 -21.82
N MET A 35 9.45 -3.52 -21.62
CA MET A 35 8.02 -3.22 -21.63
C MET A 35 7.47 -3.31 -23.06
N THR A 36 6.55 -4.25 -23.28
CA THR A 36 5.89 -4.49 -24.57
C THR A 36 4.37 -4.57 -24.38
N PRO A 37 3.57 -4.45 -25.45
CA PRO A 37 2.13 -4.66 -25.35
C PRO A 37 1.72 -6.05 -24.82
N GLY A 38 2.58 -7.06 -24.92
CA GLY A 38 2.29 -8.44 -24.48
C GLY A 38 2.41 -8.65 -22.97
N ASN A 39 3.25 -7.85 -22.30
CA ASN A 39 3.47 -7.91 -20.84
C ASN A 39 3.05 -6.62 -20.12
N THR A 40 2.23 -5.78 -20.77
CA THR A 40 1.74 -4.52 -20.20
C THR A 40 0.23 -4.50 -20.12
N VAL A 41 -0.30 -4.15 -18.95
CA VAL A 41 -1.72 -3.89 -18.72
C VAL A 41 -1.91 -2.45 -18.28
N TYR A 42 -2.78 -1.74 -18.98
CA TYR A 42 -3.12 -0.35 -18.71
C TYR A 42 -4.23 -0.25 -17.68
N LEU A 43 -4.03 0.62 -16.69
CA LEU A 43 -4.94 0.87 -15.58
C LEU A 43 -5.40 2.33 -15.58
N ASP A 44 -6.71 2.53 -15.51
CA ASP A 44 -7.35 3.82 -15.26
C ASP A 44 -8.41 3.64 -14.17
N GLY A 45 -8.08 4.00 -12.93
CA GLY A 45 -9.01 3.88 -11.80
C GLY A 45 -10.26 4.77 -11.92
N THR A 46 -10.22 5.80 -12.77
CA THR A 46 -11.34 6.73 -12.96
C THR A 46 -12.30 6.21 -14.03
N ASN A 47 -11.77 5.95 -15.23
CA ASN A 47 -12.57 5.66 -16.43
C ASN A 47 -12.47 4.21 -16.92
N GLY A 48 -11.55 3.41 -16.37
CA GLY A 48 -11.38 2.00 -16.74
C GLY A 48 -12.53 1.12 -16.27
N SER A 49 -12.54 -0.12 -16.75
CA SER A 49 -13.49 -1.16 -16.35
C SER A 49 -12.80 -2.51 -16.23
N ASP A 50 -13.09 -3.28 -15.19
CA ASP A 50 -12.51 -4.62 -15.01
C ASP A 50 -13.08 -5.68 -15.98
N SER A 51 -14.09 -5.31 -16.77
CA SER A 51 -14.53 -6.07 -17.94
C SER A 51 -13.63 -5.90 -19.16
N ASN A 52 -12.72 -4.92 -19.15
CA ASN A 52 -11.85 -4.64 -20.28
C ASN A 52 -10.67 -5.63 -20.38
N ASP A 53 -10.03 -5.62 -21.55
CA ASP A 53 -8.88 -6.46 -21.88
C ASP A 53 -7.53 -5.92 -21.35
N GLY A 54 -7.50 -4.69 -20.83
CA GLY A 54 -6.28 -4.09 -20.28
C GLY A 54 -5.36 -3.47 -21.33
N SER A 55 -5.79 -3.36 -22.58
CA SER A 55 -5.06 -2.60 -23.61
C SER A 55 -5.11 -1.09 -23.35
N SER A 56 -4.23 -0.32 -23.99
CA SER A 56 -4.18 1.15 -23.85
C SER A 56 -5.50 1.84 -24.20
N GLY A 57 -6.25 1.32 -25.18
CA GLY A 57 -7.56 1.82 -25.56
C GLY A 57 -8.72 1.34 -24.67
N LYS A 58 -8.50 0.28 -23.89
CA LYS A 58 -9.49 -0.31 -22.98
C LYS A 58 -8.82 -0.68 -21.65
N PRO A 59 -8.45 0.31 -20.83
CA PRO A 59 -7.76 0.07 -19.57
C PRO A 59 -8.69 -0.60 -18.55
N VAL A 60 -8.11 -1.41 -17.66
CA VAL A 60 -8.82 -1.96 -16.51
C VAL A 60 -8.95 -0.94 -15.39
N LYS A 61 -9.84 -1.21 -14.42
CA LYS A 61 -10.10 -0.26 -13.32
C LYS A 61 -9.24 -0.55 -12.10
N THR A 62 -9.05 -1.83 -11.77
CA THR A 62 -8.40 -2.25 -10.52
C THR A 62 -7.06 -2.92 -10.76
N LEU A 63 -6.18 -2.76 -9.77
CA LEU A 63 -4.88 -3.42 -9.72
C LEU A 63 -5.04 -4.94 -9.70
N ALA A 64 -6.04 -5.47 -8.99
CA ALA A 64 -6.32 -6.90 -8.94
C ALA A 64 -6.64 -7.48 -10.32
N LYS A 65 -7.46 -6.78 -11.12
CA LYS A 65 -7.73 -7.19 -12.49
C LYS A 65 -6.49 -7.10 -13.38
N ALA A 66 -5.69 -6.04 -13.22
CA ALA A 66 -4.46 -5.88 -14.01
C ALA A 66 -3.50 -7.06 -13.80
N ILE A 67 -3.28 -7.45 -12.55
CA ILE A 67 -2.43 -8.61 -12.21
C ILE A 67 -3.02 -9.91 -12.74
N ALA A 68 -4.33 -10.12 -12.60
CA ALA A 68 -4.97 -11.32 -13.11
C ALA A 68 -4.78 -11.48 -14.64
N LEU A 69 -4.81 -10.38 -15.38
CA LEU A 69 -4.55 -10.38 -16.83
C LEU A 69 -3.08 -10.66 -17.15
N LEU A 70 -2.14 -10.09 -16.40
CA LEU A 70 -0.72 -10.38 -16.55
C LEU A 70 -0.43 -11.87 -16.31
N GLU A 71 -1.00 -12.45 -15.24
CA GLU A 71 -0.82 -13.88 -14.93
C GLU A 71 -1.45 -14.81 -15.98
N ALA A 72 -2.59 -14.42 -16.53
CA ALA A 72 -3.28 -15.18 -17.59
C ALA A 72 -2.62 -15.04 -18.97
N GLY A 73 -1.89 -13.93 -19.20
CA GLY A 73 -1.30 -13.58 -20.47
C GLY A 73 0.05 -14.25 -20.73
N ASP A 74 0.96 -13.46 -21.30
CA ASP A 74 2.31 -13.88 -21.65
C ASP A 74 3.10 -14.46 -20.45
N LYS A 75 4.16 -15.23 -20.74
CA LYS A 75 5.02 -15.89 -19.74
C LYS A 75 6.31 -15.14 -19.43
N SER A 76 6.40 -13.86 -19.80
CA SER A 76 7.46 -12.95 -19.34
C SER A 76 7.57 -12.96 -17.82
N THR A 77 8.82 -12.90 -17.35
CA THR A 77 9.19 -12.86 -15.94
C THR A 77 8.91 -11.51 -15.29
N THR A 78 8.61 -10.49 -16.11
CA THR A 78 8.19 -9.15 -15.68
C THR A 78 6.80 -8.82 -16.24
N GLY A 79 5.92 -8.27 -15.41
CA GLY A 79 4.65 -7.70 -15.84
C GLY A 79 4.57 -6.21 -15.52
N TYR A 80 4.07 -5.42 -16.44
CA TYR A 80 3.93 -3.97 -16.29
C TYR A 80 2.47 -3.59 -16.05
N VAL A 81 2.23 -2.85 -14.96
CA VAL A 81 0.95 -2.16 -14.74
C VAL A 81 1.18 -0.69 -15.04
N TYR A 82 0.62 -0.23 -16.16
CA TYR A 82 0.82 1.13 -16.66
C TYR A 82 -0.33 2.05 -16.26
N PHE A 83 -0.05 3.08 -15.47
CA PHE A 83 -1.06 4.00 -14.95
C PHE A 83 -1.33 5.10 -15.97
N VAL A 84 -2.55 5.12 -16.50
CA VAL A 84 -3.02 6.16 -17.43
C VAL A 84 -3.33 7.46 -16.66
N LYS A 85 -3.77 7.33 -15.40
CA LYS A 85 -4.14 8.43 -14.50
C LYS A 85 -3.67 8.14 -13.09
N ASN A 86 -3.82 9.13 -12.21
CA ASN A 86 -3.66 8.91 -10.78
C ASN A 86 -4.62 7.82 -10.29
N TYR A 87 -4.16 7.01 -9.35
CA TYR A 87 -4.89 5.85 -8.85
C TYR A 87 -4.89 5.84 -7.33
N THR A 88 -6.05 5.54 -6.76
CA THR A 88 -6.18 5.23 -5.34
C THR A 88 -6.34 3.74 -5.17
N HIS A 89 -5.40 3.13 -4.45
CA HIS A 89 -5.41 1.72 -4.08
C HIS A 89 -5.91 1.59 -2.64
N ASN A 90 -7.13 1.10 -2.49
CA ASN A 90 -7.74 0.91 -1.18
C ASN A 90 -7.41 -0.46 -0.63
N ILE A 91 -6.74 -0.49 0.52
CA ILE A 91 -6.42 -1.72 1.25
C ILE A 91 -7.09 -1.65 2.62
N VAL A 92 -8.20 -2.36 2.76
CA VAL A 92 -8.97 -2.44 4.01
C VAL A 92 -8.95 -3.86 4.54
N SER A 93 -8.47 -4.03 5.78
CA SER A 93 -8.41 -5.32 6.45
C SER A 93 -8.98 -5.27 7.87
N ALA A 94 -9.46 -6.40 8.37
CA ALA A 94 -9.71 -6.61 9.80
C ALA A 94 -8.45 -7.07 10.54
N ASP A 95 -7.42 -7.46 9.80
CA ASP A 95 -6.13 -7.87 10.32
C ASP A 95 -5.16 -6.69 10.37
N LYS A 96 -4.10 -6.85 11.18
CA LYS A 96 -3.00 -5.88 11.24
C LYS A 96 -2.08 -5.98 10.02
N GLU A 97 -2.23 -7.02 9.22
CA GLU A 97 -1.38 -7.35 8.09
C GLU A 97 -2.23 -7.53 6.85
N THR A 98 -1.73 -7.01 5.73
CA THR A 98 -2.41 -7.06 4.45
C THR A 98 -1.40 -7.06 3.33
N ASP A 99 -1.71 -7.81 2.28
CA ASP A 99 -0.89 -7.80 1.07
C ASP A 99 -1.15 -6.51 0.30
N PHE A 100 -0.08 -5.97 -0.29
CA PHE A 100 -0.16 -4.81 -1.17
C PHE A 100 -0.97 -5.13 -2.41
N ASP A 101 -0.67 -6.26 -3.03
CA ASP A 101 -1.28 -6.75 -4.26
C ASP A 101 -1.65 -8.23 -4.14
N PRO A 102 -2.60 -8.73 -4.95
CA PRO A 102 -2.84 -10.17 -5.06
C PRO A 102 -1.56 -10.92 -5.41
N ALA A 103 -1.39 -12.13 -4.85
CA ALA A 103 -0.24 -12.98 -5.13
C ALA A 103 -0.04 -13.20 -6.64
N HIS A 104 1.20 -13.09 -7.10
CA HIS A 104 1.60 -13.21 -8.50
C HIS A 104 2.93 -13.94 -8.65
N THR A 105 3.22 -14.50 -9.83
CA THR A 105 4.41 -15.34 -10.03
C THR A 105 5.59 -14.62 -10.67
N ARG A 106 5.38 -13.38 -11.13
CA ARG A 106 6.34 -12.58 -11.89
C ARG A 106 6.72 -11.29 -11.14
N HIS A 107 7.77 -10.61 -11.57
CA HIS A 107 8.09 -9.27 -11.05
C HIS A 107 7.09 -8.27 -11.60
N ILE A 108 6.33 -7.60 -10.73
CA ILE A 108 5.39 -6.54 -11.16
C ILE A 108 6.06 -5.16 -11.08
N VAL A 109 6.07 -4.46 -12.22
CA VAL A 109 6.52 -3.07 -12.31
C VAL A 109 5.29 -2.19 -12.44
N TYR A 110 5.01 -1.41 -11.40
CA TYR A 110 4.03 -0.33 -11.45
C TYR A 110 4.72 0.86 -12.09
N THR A 111 4.22 1.37 -13.22
CA THR A 111 4.85 2.47 -13.95
C THR A 111 3.88 3.44 -14.60
N SER A 112 4.40 4.58 -15.06
CA SER A 112 3.63 5.53 -15.86
C SER A 112 4.53 6.27 -16.86
N ASP A 113 4.00 7.26 -17.56
CA ASP A 113 4.80 8.11 -18.45
C ASP A 113 5.88 8.89 -17.66
N PRO A 114 7.18 8.67 -17.92
CA PRO A 114 8.26 9.39 -17.22
C PRO A 114 8.24 10.91 -17.45
N SER A 115 7.64 11.38 -18.55
CA SER A 115 7.44 12.81 -18.82
C SER A 115 6.23 13.39 -18.09
N ASN A 116 5.36 12.53 -17.56
CA ASN A 116 4.10 12.88 -16.93
C ASN A 116 3.75 11.88 -15.81
N VAL A 117 4.64 11.81 -14.83
CA VAL A 117 4.61 10.87 -13.70
C VAL A 117 3.26 10.92 -12.99
N LYS A 118 2.62 9.75 -12.81
CA LYS A 118 1.36 9.60 -12.08
C LYS A 118 1.57 9.38 -10.60
N THR A 119 0.49 9.60 -9.86
CA THR A 119 0.43 9.34 -8.42
C THR A 119 -0.38 8.08 -8.12
N MET A 120 0.20 7.19 -7.33
CA MET A 120 -0.50 6.10 -6.65
C MET A 120 -0.65 6.46 -5.17
N THR A 121 -1.88 6.66 -4.73
CA THR A 121 -2.21 6.81 -3.30
C THR A 121 -2.67 5.47 -2.77
N VAL A 122 -1.99 4.94 -1.76
CA VAL A 122 -2.35 3.71 -1.07
C VAL A 122 -3.07 4.09 0.21
N GLU A 123 -4.39 3.98 0.19
CA GLU A 123 -5.25 4.26 1.33
C GLU A 123 -5.37 2.98 2.16
N THR A 124 -4.75 2.98 3.33
CA THR A 124 -4.75 1.84 4.24
C THR A 124 -5.78 2.02 5.35
N GLY A 125 -6.61 1.00 5.54
CA GLY A 125 -7.68 0.97 6.51
C GLY A 125 -7.62 -0.28 7.37
N ASN A 126 -7.67 -0.13 8.70
CA ASN A 126 -7.88 -1.26 9.59
C ASN A 126 -9.23 -1.11 10.31
N THR A 127 -10.11 -2.07 10.09
CA THR A 127 -11.43 -2.15 10.72
C THR A 127 -11.39 -2.78 12.11
N ALA A 128 -10.24 -3.36 12.52
CA ALA A 128 -10.06 -3.92 13.84
C ALA A 128 -10.36 -2.89 14.94
N PRO A 129 -11.02 -3.29 16.02
CA PRO A 129 -11.24 -2.41 17.16
C PRO A 129 -9.90 -1.96 17.78
N VAL A 130 -9.70 -0.65 17.96
CA VAL A 130 -8.58 -0.11 18.75
C VAL A 130 -8.92 -0.21 20.22
N SER A 131 -7.95 -0.53 21.09
CA SER A 131 -8.16 -0.66 22.55
C SER A 131 -8.99 0.49 23.16
N ALA A 132 -10.02 0.13 23.94
CA ALA A 132 -11.11 1.00 24.42
C ALA A 132 -10.73 2.13 25.39
N ALA A 133 -9.45 2.29 25.72
CA ALA A 133 -9.04 3.30 26.68
C ALA A 133 -8.94 4.69 26.02
N TRP A 134 -9.45 5.74 26.67
CA TRP A 134 -9.35 7.13 26.18
C TRP A 134 -7.90 7.58 25.88
N ILE A 135 -6.92 7.04 26.61
CA ILE A 135 -5.49 7.28 26.37
C ILE A 135 -5.06 6.77 24.99
N ASN A 136 -5.78 5.78 24.46
CA ASN A 136 -5.51 5.14 23.18
C ASN A 136 -6.24 5.78 21.98
N ARG A 137 -7.00 6.87 22.19
CA ARG A 137 -7.77 7.56 21.13
C ARG A 137 -6.91 8.09 19.97
N HIS A 138 -5.62 8.28 20.20
CA HIS A 138 -4.68 8.73 19.18
C HIS A 138 -3.99 7.56 18.46
N PHE A 139 -4.12 6.35 19.00
CA PHE A 139 -3.68 5.16 18.30
C PHE A 139 -4.74 4.84 17.24
N GLY A 140 -4.45 5.14 15.98
CA GLY A 140 -5.20 4.59 14.87
C GLY A 140 -4.82 3.14 14.55
N ALA A 141 -4.82 2.79 13.27
CA ALA A 141 -4.49 1.46 12.79
C ALA A 141 -2.96 1.26 12.72
N THR A 142 -2.47 0.13 13.22
CA THR A 142 -1.20 -0.41 12.71
C THR A 142 -1.54 -1.24 11.48
N VAL A 143 -0.99 -0.85 10.33
CA VAL A 143 -1.12 -1.60 9.08
C VAL A 143 0.27 -2.02 8.62
N HIS A 144 0.47 -3.32 8.50
CA HIS A 144 1.64 -3.92 7.89
C HIS A 144 1.29 -4.23 6.44
N VAL A 145 1.99 -3.59 5.50
CA VAL A 145 1.81 -3.82 4.07
C VAL A 145 2.89 -4.77 3.59
N TRP A 146 2.46 -5.94 3.11
CA TRP A 146 3.31 -7.02 2.65
C TRP A 146 3.47 -7.00 1.13
N TYR A 147 4.71 -7.17 0.68
CA TYR A 147 5.03 -7.42 -0.72
C TYR A 147 5.53 -8.86 -0.81
N ARG A 148 4.60 -9.80 -1.01
CA ARG A 148 4.93 -11.24 -1.04
C ARG A 148 5.79 -11.62 -2.25
N ASN A 149 5.66 -10.85 -3.32
CA ASN A 149 6.31 -11.08 -4.59
C ASN A 149 7.10 -9.82 -5.01
N PRO A 150 8.09 -9.94 -5.91
CA PRO A 150 8.91 -8.82 -6.33
C PRO A 150 8.08 -7.71 -6.98
N VAL A 151 8.25 -6.49 -6.48
CA VAL A 151 7.55 -5.29 -6.97
C VAL A 151 8.56 -4.17 -7.17
N THR A 152 8.43 -3.43 -8.27
CA THR A 152 9.13 -2.17 -8.51
C THR A 152 8.13 -1.05 -8.77
N PHE A 153 8.41 0.13 -8.24
CA PHE A 153 7.77 1.37 -8.63
C PHE A 153 8.74 2.15 -9.52
N ASP A 154 8.34 2.36 -10.76
CA ASP A 154 9.11 3.11 -11.75
C ASP A 154 8.26 4.28 -12.26
N ALA A 155 8.85 5.44 -12.52
CA ALA A 155 8.13 6.63 -13.00
C ALA A 155 6.77 6.89 -12.28
N LEU A 156 6.70 6.70 -10.96
CA LEU A 156 5.49 6.85 -10.14
C LEU A 156 5.79 7.55 -8.81
N ASN A 157 4.90 8.43 -8.39
CA ASN A 157 4.87 8.97 -7.03
C ASN A 157 3.96 8.09 -6.18
N VAL A 158 4.50 7.44 -5.14
CA VAL A 158 3.72 6.57 -4.25
C VAL A 158 3.55 7.24 -2.89
N PHE A 159 2.30 7.42 -2.47
CA PHE A 159 1.96 7.93 -1.13
C PHE A 159 1.16 6.91 -0.37
N PHE A 160 1.48 6.72 0.90
CA PHE A 160 0.67 5.92 1.81
C PHE A 160 -0.09 6.85 2.76
N THR A 161 -1.40 6.67 2.84
CA THR A 161 -2.29 7.46 3.67
C THR A 161 -3.22 6.55 4.45
N ALA A 162 -3.88 7.12 5.47
CA ALA A 162 -4.97 6.45 6.14
C ALA A 162 -6.26 6.61 5.31
N ASP A 163 -7.05 5.55 5.20
CA ASP A 163 -8.39 5.61 4.64
C ASP A 163 -9.28 6.52 5.50
N GLN A 164 -9.58 7.70 4.98
CA GLN A 164 -10.37 8.74 5.65
C GLN A 164 -11.87 8.42 5.70
N THR A 165 -12.31 7.33 5.08
CA THR A 165 -13.70 6.87 5.15
C THR A 165 -13.95 6.00 6.37
N ILE A 166 -12.89 5.56 7.07
CA ILE A 166 -13.01 4.69 8.24
C ILE A 166 -12.96 5.53 9.52
N PRO A 167 -14.10 5.70 10.22
CA PRO A 167 -14.12 6.48 11.44
C PRO A 167 -13.40 5.78 12.59
N LEU A 168 -12.89 6.60 13.50
CA LEU A 168 -12.48 6.12 14.81
C LEU A 168 -13.73 5.87 15.67
N THR A 169 -13.79 4.70 16.30
CA THR A 169 -14.92 4.29 17.16
C THR A 169 -14.42 3.67 18.46
N PHE A 170 -15.28 3.63 19.48
CA PHE A 170 -15.00 2.91 20.72
C PHE A 170 -15.08 1.40 20.50
N SER A 171 -14.08 0.62 20.93
CA SER A 171 -14.11 -0.84 20.78
C SER A 171 -14.96 -1.59 21.79
N THR A 172 -15.12 -1.02 22.98
CA THR A 172 -16.02 -1.53 24.03
C THR A 172 -16.72 -0.36 24.70
N ASP A 173 -17.73 -0.65 25.50
CA ASP A 173 -18.35 0.35 26.36
C ASP A 173 -17.28 0.99 27.25
N TYR A 174 -17.17 2.31 27.21
CA TYR A 174 -16.25 3.10 28.02
C TYR A 174 -17.03 4.04 28.94
N LYS A 175 -16.86 3.87 30.25
CA LYS A 175 -17.50 4.72 31.25
C LYS A 175 -16.54 5.80 31.71
N ALA A 176 -16.99 7.05 31.67
CA ALA A 176 -16.22 8.20 32.13
C ALA A 176 -17.04 9.06 33.09
N THR A 177 -16.36 9.59 34.10
CA THR A 177 -16.85 10.74 34.86
C THR A 177 -16.61 11.99 34.03
N VAL A 178 -17.67 12.75 33.75
CA VAL A 178 -17.65 13.90 32.84
C VAL A 178 -18.14 15.15 33.56
N THR A 179 -17.61 16.31 33.19
CA THR A 179 -18.09 17.61 33.68
C THR A 179 -19.32 18.04 32.88
N LEU A 180 -20.39 18.44 33.58
CA LEU A 180 -21.64 18.84 32.95
C LEU A 180 -21.64 20.34 32.61
N GLN A 181 -22.35 20.70 31.55
CA GLN A 181 -22.65 22.08 31.19
C GLN A 181 -23.50 22.70 32.31
N GLY A 182 -22.94 23.67 33.03
CA GLY A 182 -23.55 24.26 34.24
C GLY A 182 -22.84 23.88 35.55
N GLY A 183 -21.81 23.04 35.50
CA GLY A 183 -21.01 22.64 36.66
C GLY A 183 -21.44 21.30 37.27
N GLY A 184 -20.57 20.75 38.11
CA GLY A 184 -20.73 19.41 38.67
C GLY A 184 -20.26 18.30 37.73
N THR A 185 -20.46 17.05 38.15
CA THR A 185 -20.02 15.85 37.42
C THR A 185 -21.17 14.87 37.20
N GLY A 186 -21.07 14.08 36.14
CA GLY A 186 -21.97 12.97 35.84
C GLY A 186 -21.18 11.77 35.34
N THR A 187 -21.85 10.64 35.15
CA THR A 187 -21.26 9.46 34.49
C THR A 187 -21.89 9.30 33.12
N TYR A 188 -21.06 9.22 32.07
CA TYR A 188 -21.50 8.90 30.72
C TYR A 188 -20.86 7.58 30.27
N THR A 189 -21.62 6.77 29.52
CA THR A 189 -21.11 5.54 28.90
C THR A 189 -21.09 5.75 27.39
N PHE A 190 -19.90 5.82 26.81
CA PHE A 190 -19.71 5.72 25.36
C PHE A 190 -19.90 4.26 24.97
N LYS A 191 -20.77 3.99 24.00
CA LYS A 191 -21.07 2.62 23.58
C LYS A 191 -20.05 2.11 22.58
N ALA A 192 -19.82 0.80 22.59
CA ALA A 192 -19.06 0.15 21.53
C ALA A 192 -19.62 0.52 20.15
N ASN A 193 -18.71 0.77 19.20
CA ASN A 193 -18.95 1.22 17.83
C ASN A 193 -19.51 2.65 17.68
N GLU A 194 -19.70 3.42 18.76
CA GLU A 194 -20.02 4.84 18.61
C GLU A 194 -18.82 5.61 18.02
N PRO A 195 -19.07 6.56 17.11
CA PRO A 195 -18.09 7.54 16.64
C PRO A 195 -17.30 8.21 17.77
N PHE A 196 -16.00 8.38 17.55
CA PHE A 196 -15.13 9.14 18.42
C PHE A 196 -14.96 10.58 17.89
N TYR A 197 -15.23 11.56 18.75
CA TYR A 197 -15.00 12.99 18.50
C TYR A 197 -13.91 13.55 19.40
N ALA A 198 -13.23 14.59 18.93
CA ALA A 198 -12.16 15.24 19.69
C ALA A 198 -12.65 15.85 21.02
N SER A 199 -13.91 16.28 21.06
CA SER A 199 -14.50 16.93 22.22
C SER A 199 -16.00 16.67 22.29
N TYR A 200 -16.53 16.73 23.50
CA TYR A 200 -17.95 16.56 23.80
C TYR A 200 -18.37 17.59 24.83
N VAL A 201 -19.59 18.10 24.70
CA VAL A 201 -20.29 18.85 25.73
C VAL A 201 -21.32 17.94 26.36
N PHE A 202 -21.21 17.73 27.66
CA PHE A 202 -22.13 16.86 28.40
C PHE A 202 -23.20 17.71 29.07
N ALA A 203 -24.46 17.36 28.86
CA ALA A 203 -25.59 18.02 29.51
C ALA A 203 -26.46 16.99 30.23
N LYS A 204 -27.12 17.42 31.30
CA LYS A 204 -28.11 16.59 31.99
C LYS A 204 -29.44 16.71 31.24
N GLU A 205 -30.03 15.57 30.89
CA GLU A 205 -31.35 15.48 30.25
C GLU A 205 -32.20 14.54 31.11
N GLY A 206 -32.99 15.10 32.02
CA GLY A 206 -33.67 14.35 33.08
C GLY A 206 -32.67 13.70 34.04
N ASP A 207 -32.78 12.38 34.25
CA ASP A 207 -31.84 11.61 35.07
C ASP A 207 -30.62 11.09 34.28
N ALA A 208 -30.60 11.29 32.97
CA ALA A 208 -29.53 10.84 32.10
C ALA A 208 -28.51 11.96 31.82
N VAL A 209 -27.29 11.54 31.48
CA VAL A 209 -26.27 12.41 30.89
C VAL A 209 -26.27 12.17 29.38
N LYS A 210 -26.32 13.25 28.62
CA LYS A 210 -26.19 13.22 27.15
C LYS A 210 -24.88 13.84 26.73
N ALA A 211 -24.22 13.20 25.77
CA ALA A 211 -23.04 13.74 25.11
C ALA A 211 -23.45 14.40 23.79
N ASN A 212 -23.09 15.66 23.62
CA ASN A 212 -23.19 16.36 22.36
C ASN A 212 -21.78 16.50 21.78
N PRO A 213 -21.43 15.80 20.69
CA PRO A 213 -20.11 15.93 20.08
C PRO A 213 -19.89 17.33 19.54
N VAL A 214 -18.65 17.80 19.62
CA VAL A 214 -18.23 19.11 19.12
C VAL A 214 -17.07 18.94 18.14
N GLY A 215 -17.23 19.51 16.95
CA GLY A 215 -16.26 19.40 15.85
C GLY A 215 -16.43 18.14 15.01
N ASP A 216 -15.45 17.90 14.15
CA ASP A 216 -15.48 16.79 13.20
C ASP A 216 -15.21 15.45 13.88
N GLN A 217 -15.81 14.40 13.32
CA GLN A 217 -15.54 13.03 13.69
C GLN A 217 -14.08 12.70 13.38
N LEU A 218 -13.37 12.10 14.33
CA LEU A 218 -12.00 11.71 14.09
C LEU A 218 -11.97 10.47 13.20
N MET A 219 -11.17 10.54 12.16
CA MET A 219 -10.87 9.40 11.29
C MET A 219 -9.68 8.62 11.83
N ARG A 220 -9.58 7.36 11.43
CA ARG A 220 -8.42 6.55 11.81
C ARG A 220 -7.17 7.12 11.16
N ASN A 221 -6.11 7.22 11.96
CA ASN A 221 -4.78 7.59 11.48
C ASN A 221 -3.91 6.34 11.28
N VAL A 222 -2.92 6.44 10.40
CA VAL A 222 -1.82 5.46 10.34
C VAL A 222 -0.77 5.91 11.35
N ILE A 223 -0.62 5.16 12.44
CA ILE A 223 0.41 5.45 13.46
C ILE A 223 1.77 4.94 12.98
N GLN A 224 1.74 3.78 12.33
CA GLN A 224 2.93 3.08 11.89
C GLN A 224 2.62 2.33 10.60
N LEU A 225 3.41 2.62 9.57
CA LEU A 225 3.48 1.84 8.34
C LEU A 225 4.77 1.03 8.38
N ARG A 226 4.65 -0.30 8.25
CA ARG A 226 5.80 -1.19 8.09
C ARG A 226 5.74 -1.88 6.73
N HIS A 227 6.87 -1.80 6.04
CA HIS A 227 7.09 -2.47 4.77
C HIS A 227 7.85 -3.74 5.06
N PHE A 228 7.25 -4.87 4.70
CA PHE A 228 7.90 -6.17 4.76
C PHE A 228 8.10 -6.63 3.32
N SER A 229 9.29 -6.38 2.79
CA SER A 229 9.75 -7.07 1.58
C SER A 229 10.03 -8.52 1.97
N ASN A 230 9.61 -9.48 1.15
CA ASN A 230 9.93 -10.88 1.39
C ASN A 230 11.45 -11.04 1.51
N GLY A 231 11.89 -11.34 2.73
CA GLY A 231 13.27 -11.53 3.13
C GLY A 231 13.20 -12.26 4.47
N THR A 232 13.68 -13.51 4.46
CA THR A 232 13.87 -14.41 5.61
C THR A 232 13.83 -13.75 6.99
#